data_AF-A0A7W1IJI1-F1
#
_entry.id   AF-A0A7W1IJI1-F1
#
_cell.length_a   1.000
_cell.length_b   1.000
_cell.length_c   1.000
_cell.angle_alpha   90.00
_cell.angle_beta   90.00
_cell.angle_gamma   90.00
#
_symmetry.space_group_name_H-M   'P 1'
#
loop_
_entity.id
_entity.type
_entity.pdbx_description
1 polymer ?
#
loop_
_entity_poly.entity_id
_entity_poly.type
_entity_poly.pdbx_seq_one_letter_code
_entity_poly.pdbx_strand_id
1 'polypeptide(L)'
;SDALDAEGAEGINRNSTLRALAAENRSGLDESGASLRALGDEVRESALAIEALGEASQEIRSFVTLVRKLARQSKLLALNAAMEAARAGEHGEGFAVVASEVRRLSEMSSEAAERTESIVNSVLTGIAQSRSSASHAVSTATAVQNATAHAYESFAEIERAVSDAEEWTTSIARTSAAARELVAQMTGRLDLLAGGTESFAAAMEQVAASSQEQSASTQEIAAAANTLASAAERLSTLVAGLKVNVTASHPTGRAPLGSSAGARSMSGTPVTL
;
A
#
# COMPACT_ATOMS: atom_id res chain seq x y z
N SER A 1 -18.15 -20.43 -10.40
CA SER A 1 -16.88 -19.93 -10.97
C SER A 1 -16.98 -18.44 -11.20
N ASP A 2 -18.05 -18.02 -11.89
CA ASP A 2 -18.27 -16.68 -12.43
C ASP A 2 -18.16 -15.51 -11.45
N ALA A 3 -18.56 -15.66 -10.18
CA ALA A 3 -18.53 -14.54 -9.22
C ALA A 3 -17.11 -14.07 -8.87
N LEU A 4 -16.16 -14.98 -8.62
CA LEU A 4 -14.77 -14.61 -8.31
C LEU A 4 -14.00 -14.17 -9.56
N ASP A 5 -14.36 -14.74 -10.73
CA ASP A 5 -13.75 -14.35 -12.00
C ASP A 5 -14.23 -12.93 -12.38
N ALA A 6 -15.48 -12.57 -12.05
CA ALA A 6 -16.02 -11.22 -12.17
C ALA A 6 -15.39 -10.22 -11.17
N GLU A 7 -15.22 -10.59 -9.89
CA GLU A 7 -14.55 -9.74 -8.90
C GLU A 7 -13.08 -9.46 -9.26
N GLY A 8 -12.36 -10.47 -9.77
CA GLY A 8 -10.99 -10.28 -10.25
C GLY A 8 -10.91 -9.33 -11.45
N ALA A 9 -11.82 -9.47 -12.41
CA ALA A 9 -11.91 -8.57 -13.56
C ALA A 9 -12.27 -7.13 -13.14
N GLU A 10 -13.14 -6.96 -12.14
CA GLU A 10 -13.47 -5.65 -11.57
C GLU A 10 -12.25 -5.02 -10.88
N GLY A 11 -11.48 -5.80 -10.12
CA GLY A 11 -10.23 -5.35 -9.48
C GLY A 11 -9.19 -4.86 -10.48
N ILE A 12 -8.96 -5.60 -11.57
CA ILE A 12 -8.03 -5.21 -12.65
C ILE A 12 -8.51 -3.92 -13.32
N ASN A 13 -9.81 -3.80 -13.62
CA ASN A 13 -10.38 -2.59 -14.21
C ASN A 13 -10.18 -1.38 -13.30
N ARG A 14 -10.45 -1.53 -12.00
CA ARG A 14 -10.27 -0.48 -11.00
C ARG A 14 -8.82 -0.04 -10.88
N ASN A 15 -7.88 -0.98 -10.89
CA ASN A 15 -6.44 -0.69 -10.91
C ASN A 15 -6.01 0.05 -12.18
N SER A 16 -6.52 -0.36 -13.35
CA SER A 16 -6.24 0.33 -14.62
C SER A 16 -6.74 1.78 -14.62
N THR A 17 -7.92 2.03 -14.04
CA THR A 17 -8.49 3.37 -13.89
C THR A 17 -7.66 4.24 -12.94
N LEU A 18 -7.22 3.67 -11.81
CA LEU A 18 -6.35 4.37 -10.85
C LEU A 18 -5.00 4.74 -11.47
N ARG A 19 -4.39 3.84 -12.26
CA ARG A 19 -3.14 4.12 -12.97
C ARG A 19 -3.33 5.23 -14.00
N ALA A 20 -4.42 5.20 -14.77
CA ALA A 20 -4.73 6.27 -15.73
C ALA A 20 -4.90 7.63 -15.03
N LEU A 21 -5.64 7.66 -13.92
CA LEU A 21 -5.84 8.87 -13.13
C LEU A 21 -4.53 9.40 -12.53
N ALA A 22 -3.67 8.53 -12.00
CA ALA A 22 -2.36 8.92 -11.48
C ALA A 22 -1.46 9.51 -12.58
N ALA A 23 -1.44 8.89 -13.77
CA ALA A 23 -0.69 9.37 -14.91
C ALA A 23 -1.20 10.73 -15.44
N GLU A 24 -2.52 10.92 -15.50
CA GLU A 24 -3.15 12.19 -15.89
C GLU A 24 -2.79 13.31 -14.90
N ASN A 25 -2.95 13.05 -13.60
CA ASN A 25 -2.57 14.03 -12.56
C ASN A 25 -1.08 14.38 -12.63
N ARG A 26 -0.21 13.40 -12.86
CA ARG A 26 1.22 13.64 -13.01
C ARG A 26 1.52 14.54 -14.21
N SER A 27 0.87 14.32 -15.35
CA SER A 27 0.98 15.20 -16.52
C SER A 27 0.50 16.62 -16.21
N GLY A 28 -0.60 16.78 -15.47
CA GLY A 28 -1.08 18.08 -15.02
C GLY A 28 -0.11 18.80 -14.08
N LEU A 29 0.58 18.04 -13.21
CA LEU A 29 1.63 18.58 -12.35
C LEU A 29 2.88 19.01 -13.13
N ASP A 30 3.24 18.31 -14.20
CA ASP A 30 4.35 18.74 -15.08
C ASP A 30 4.07 20.08 -15.75
N GLU A 31 2.85 20.22 -16.30
CA GLU A 31 2.41 21.47 -16.92
C GLU A 31 2.37 22.61 -15.90
N SER A 32 1.85 22.33 -14.70
CA SER A 32 1.85 23.27 -13.57
C SER A 32 3.28 23.65 -13.16
N GLY A 33 4.19 22.67 -13.08
CA GLY A 33 5.60 22.89 -12.74
C GLY A 33 6.38 23.66 -13.81
N ALA A 34 6.04 23.50 -15.09
CA ALA A 34 6.57 24.32 -16.17
C ALA A 34 6.06 25.77 -16.08
N SER A 35 4.76 25.94 -15.84
CA SER A 35 4.12 27.25 -15.70
C SER A 35 4.66 28.04 -14.51
N LEU A 36 4.90 27.37 -13.36
CA LEU A 36 5.50 27.99 -12.18
C LEU A 36 6.95 28.43 -12.38
N ARG A 37 7.73 27.67 -13.17
CA ARG A 37 9.09 28.07 -13.54
C ARG A 37 9.06 29.33 -14.41
N ALA A 38 8.21 29.35 -15.43
CA ALA A 38 8.03 30.53 -16.28
C ALA A 38 7.60 31.76 -15.47
N LEU A 39 6.64 31.60 -14.55
CA LEU A 39 6.22 32.66 -13.63
C LEU A 39 7.38 33.14 -12.74
N GLY A 40 8.19 32.22 -12.22
CA GLY A 40 9.37 32.56 -11.42
C GLY A 40 10.39 33.39 -12.20
N ASP A 41 10.57 33.10 -13.49
CA ASP A 41 11.45 33.87 -14.37
C ASP A 41 10.88 35.27 -14.67
N GLU A 42 9.59 35.37 -14.96
CA GLU A 42 8.89 36.64 -15.23
C GLU A 42 8.88 37.58 -14.00
N VAL A 43 8.68 37.02 -12.80
CA VAL A 43 8.78 37.78 -11.54
C VAL A 43 10.20 38.27 -11.31
N ARG A 44 11.22 37.47 -11.65
CA ARG A 44 12.63 37.87 -11.52
C ARG A 44 12.97 39.00 -12.48
N GLU A 45 12.52 38.93 -13.72
CA GLU A 45 12.69 40.00 -14.71
C GLU A 45 11.98 41.29 -14.26
N SER A 46 10.76 41.17 -13.75
CA SER A 46 10.01 42.31 -13.18
C SER A 46 10.77 42.94 -12.01
N ALA A 47 11.38 42.14 -11.14
CA ALA A 47 12.18 42.64 -10.03
C ALA A 47 13.42 43.45 -10.50
N LEU A 48 14.08 43.01 -11.58
CA LEU A 48 15.20 43.75 -12.17
C LEU A 48 14.73 45.09 -12.76
N ALA A 49 13.59 45.11 -13.45
CA ALA A 49 13.01 46.35 -13.98
C ALA A 49 12.62 47.34 -12.87
N ILE A 50 12.07 46.83 -11.75
CA ILE A 50 11.74 47.63 -10.57
C ILE A 50 13.02 48.22 -9.94
N GLU A 51 14.12 47.47 -9.90
CA GLU A 51 15.41 47.98 -9.39
C GLU A 51 15.93 49.13 -10.25
N ALA A 52 15.97 48.94 -11.57
CA ALA A 52 16.39 49.97 -12.52
C ALA A 52 15.52 51.24 -12.42
N LEU A 53 14.21 51.07 -12.25
CA LEU A 53 13.30 52.19 -12.02
C LEU A 53 13.59 52.91 -10.69
N GLY A 54 14.00 52.16 -9.66
CA GLY A 54 14.43 52.70 -8.37
C GLY A 54 15.68 53.57 -8.50
N GLU A 55 16.69 53.09 -9.21
CA GLU A 55 17.93 53.82 -9.49
C GLU A 55 17.65 55.11 -10.30
N ALA A 56 16.85 55.01 -11.36
CA ALA A 56 16.46 56.17 -12.17
C ALA A 56 15.67 57.21 -11.34
N SER A 57 14.74 56.76 -10.49
CA SER A 57 13.96 57.65 -9.61
C SER A 57 14.84 58.34 -8.57
N GLN A 58 15.86 57.66 -8.07
CA GLN A 58 16.86 58.19 -7.16
C GLN A 58 17.72 59.28 -7.83
N GLU A 59 18.09 59.08 -9.10
CA GLU A 59 18.80 60.09 -9.89
C GLU A 59 17.93 61.32 -10.16
N ILE A 60 16.65 61.12 -10.51
CA ILE A 60 15.68 62.21 -10.66
C ILE A 60 15.55 63.01 -9.35
N ARG A 61 15.51 62.34 -8.18
CA ARG A 61 15.47 63.04 -6.88
C ARG A 61 16.67 63.95 -6.67
N SER A 62 17.86 63.50 -7.07
CA SER A 62 19.09 64.31 -7.03
C SER A 62 18.97 65.56 -7.92
N PHE A 63 18.47 65.37 -9.16
CA PHE A 63 18.26 66.46 -10.10
C PHE A 63 17.24 67.49 -9.59
N VAL A 64 16.10 67.03 -9.06
CA VAL A 64 15.08 67.90 -8.45
C VAL A 64 15.65 68.70 -7.29
N THR A 65 16.47 68.07 -6.44
CA THR A 65 17.16 68.74 -5.33
C THR A 65 18.09 69.85 -5.83
N LEU A 66 18.83 69.59 -6.91
CA LEU A 66 19.69 70.58 -7.55
C LEU A 66 18.88 71.74 -8.14
N VAL A 67 17.80 71.47 -8.87
CA VAL A 67 16.90 72.52 -9.42
C VAL A 67 16.34 73.39 -8.29
N ARG A 68 15.89 72.79 -7.19
CA ARG A 68 15.40 73.51 -6.01
C ARG A 68 16.48 74.43 -5.41
N LYS A 69 17.74 73.98 -5.41
CA LYS A 69 18.89 74.78 -4.97
C LYS A 69 19.17 75.95 -5.92
N LEU A 70 19.16 75.71 -7.23
CA LEU A 70 19.36 76.74 -8.25
C LEU A 70 18.24 77.80 -8.20
N ALA A 71 16.99 77.38 -8.07
CA ALA A 71 15.85 78.29 -7.92
C ALA A 71 15.99 79.19 -6.68
N ARG A 72 16.41 78.64 -5.53
CA ARG A 72 16.71 79.46 -4.33
C ARG A 72 17.84 80.45 -4.55
N GLN A 73 18.91 80.03 -5.23
CA GLN A 73 20.05 80.90 -5.52
C GLN A 73 19.67 82.02 -6.49
N SER A 74 18.92 81.72 -7.55
CA SER A 74 18.40 82.71 -8.50
C SER A 74 17.44 83.68 -7.82
N LYS A 75 16.61 83.22 -6.87
CA LYS A 75 15.75 84.09 -6.05
C LYS A 75 16.57 85.09 -5.23
N LEU A 76 17.69 84.65 -4.64
CA LEU A 76 18.59 85.54 -3.90
C LEU A 76 19.32 86.53 -4.82
N LEU A 77 19.76 86.09 -5.99
CA LEU A 77 20.38 86.95 -7.00
C LEU A 77 19.40 88.03 -7.50
N ALA A 78 18.15 87.63 -7.78
CA ALA A 78 17.09 88.54 -8.18
C ALA A 78 16.76 89.57 -7.10
N LEU A 79 16.78 89.17 -5.82
CA LEU A 79 16.61 90.08 -4.70
C LEU A 79 17.74 91.11 -4.61
N ASN A 80 18.99 90.67 -4.77
CA ASN A 80 20.14 91.57 -4.79
C ASN A 80 20.08 92.54 -5.97
N ALA A 81 19.68 92.07 -7.15
CA ALA A 81 19.48 92.91 -8.33
C ALA A 81 18.35 93.94 -8.13
N ALA A 82 17.25 93.54 -7.49
CA ALA A 82 16.14 94.45 -7.15
C ALA A 82 16.58 95.53 -6.15
N MET A 83 17.39 95.19 -5.15
CA MET A 83 17.96 96.17 -4.21
C MET A 83 18.87 97.16 -4.93
N GLU A 84 19.74 96.70 -5.83
CA GLU A 84 20.66 97.59 -6.55
C GLU A 84 19.94 98.46 -7.59
N ALA A 85 18.90 97.92 -8.23
CA ALA A 85 18.02 98.70 -9.10
C ALA A 85 17.28 99.81 -8.34
N ALA A 86 16.77 99.53 -7.14
CA ALA A 86 16.18 100.56 -6.27
C ALA A 86 17.20 101.62 -5.84
N ARG A 87 18.46 101.22 -5.67
CA ARG A 87 19.56 102.11 -5.28
C ARG A 87 19.98 103.07 -6.40
N ALA A 88 19.83 102.66 -7.65
CA ALA A 88 20.13 103.46 -8.85
C ALA A 88 19.04 104.51 -9.19
N GLY A 89 17.91 104.54 -8.46
CA GLY A 89 16.83 105.50 -8.67
C GLY A 89 16.20 105.37 -10.06
N GLU A 90 15.95 106.49 -10.75
CA GLU A 90 15.30 106.49 -12.07
C GLU A 90 16.09 105.74 -13.15
N HIS A 91 17.41 105.64 -13.03
CA HIS A 91 18.24 104.88 -13.98
C HIS A 91 18.11 103.35 -13.81
N GLY A 92 17.50 102.89 -12.72
CA GLY A 92 17.33 101.47 -12.38
C GLY A 92 15.98 100.86 -12.74
N GLU A 93 14.99 101.63 -13.22
CA GLU A 93 13.62 101.13 -13.42
C GLU A 93 13.56 99.88 -14.33
N GLY A 94 14.26 99.91 -15.47
CA GLY A 94 14.31 98.76 -16.38
C GLY A 94 14.93 97.50 -15.74
N PHE A 95 15.96 97.68 -14.91
CA PHE A 95 16.59 96.59 -14.15
C PHE A 95 15.69 96.06 -13.04
N ALA A 96 14.89 96.92 -12.40
CA ALA A 96 13.94 96.52 -11.37
C ALA A 96 12.86 95.58 -11.93
N VAL A 97 12.34 95.88 -13.13
CA VAL A 97 11.38 95.02 -13.83
C VAL A 97 11.98 93.65 -14.12
N VAL A 98 13.19 93.60 -14.70
CA VAL A 98 13.88 92.33 -14.97
C VAL A 98 14.13 91.53 -13.69
N ALA A 99 14.60 92.19 -12.62
CA ALA A 99 14.83 91.53 -11.33
C ALA A 99 13.55 90.94 -10.74
N SER A 100 12.41 91.63 -10.86
CA SER A 100 11.11 91.11 -10.42
C SER A 100 10.67 89.86 -11.20
N GLU A 101 10.89 89.83 -12.51
CA GLU A 101 10.51 88.68 -13.35
C GLU A 101 11.42 87.47 -13.08
N VAL A 102 12.73 87.68 -12.88
CA VAL A 102 13.65 86.60 -12.46
C VAL A 102 13.24 86.06 -11.08
N ARG A 103 12.81 86.91 -10.14
CA ARG A 103 12.32 86.47 -8.83
C ARG A 103 11.08 85.60 -8.98
N ARG A 104 10.12 86.03 -9.82
CA ARG A 104 8.87 85.30 -10.09
C ARG A 104 9.14 83.93 -10.74
N LEU A 105 10.01 83.88 -11.76
CA LEU A 105 10.44 82.64 -12.40
C LEU A 105 11.13 81.69 -11.42
N SER A 106 11.97 82.23 -10.52
CA SER A 106 12.65 81.45 -9.49
C SER A 106 11.68 80.86 -8.46
N GLU A 107 10.65 81.61 -8.05
CA GLU A 107 9.58 81.10 -7.18
C GLU A 107 8.78 79.98 -7.85
N MET A 108 8.35 80.19 -9.12
CA MET A 108 7.66 79.16 -9.90
C MET A 108 8.50 77.89 -10.07
N SER A 109 9.81 78.04 -10.32
CA SER A 109 10.73 76.91 -10.45
C SER A 109 10.90 76.14 -9.14
N SER A 110 10.95 76.84 -8.00
CA SER A 110 11.01 76.21 -6.68
C SER A 110 9.73 75.43 -6.36
N GLU A 111 8.57 76.00 -6.67
CA GLU A 111 7.27 75.34 -6.45
C GLU A 111 7.11 74.11 -7.36
N ALA A 112 7.52 74.21 -8.62
CA ALA A 112 7.54 73.07 -9.54
C ALA A 112 8.45 71.94 -9.02
N ALA A 113 9.66 72.28 -8.54
CA ALA A 113 10.59 71.31 -7.97
C ALA A 113 10.01 70.61 -6.73
N GLU A 114 9.31 71.32 -5.84
CA GLU A 114 8.64 70.71 -4.67
C GLU A 114 7.54 69.73 -5.08
N ARG A 115 6.74 70.06 -6.10
CA ARG A 115 5.73 69.14 -6.63
C ARG A 115 6.37 67.90 -7.25
N THR A 116 7.44 68.07 -8.02
CA THR A 116 8.19 66.93 -8.60
C THR A 116 8.80 66.05 -7.52
N GLU A 117 9.34 66.64 -6.44
CA GLU A 117 9.88 65.90 -5.29
C GLU A 117 8.81 65.01 -4.65
N SER A 118 7.60 65.53 -4.46
CA SER A 118 6.46 64.75 -3.96
C SER A 118 6.10 63.57 -4.86
N ILE A 119 6.07 63.79 -6.19
CA ILE A 119 5.80 62.72 -7.17
C ILE A 119 6.89 61.65 -7.11
N VAL A 120 8.16 62.04 -7.08
CA VAL A 120 9.29 61.11 -7.01
C VAL A 120 9.24 60.28 -5.72
N ASN A 121 8.89 60.87 -4.58
CA ASN A 121 8.74 60.14 -3.33
C ASN A 121 7.58 59.13 -3.38
N SER A 122 6.47 59.49 -4.04
CA SER A 122 5.35 58.56 -4.27
C SER A 122 5.79 57.38 -5.14
N VAL A 123 6.51 57.64 -6.23
CA VAL A 123 7.05 56.60 -7.12
C VAL A 123 8.01 55.66 -6.36
N LEU A 124 8.93 56.21 -5.56
CA LEU A 124 9.85 55.41 -4.74
C LEU A 124 9.14 54.55 -3.70
N THR A 125 8.05 55.05 -3.11
CA THR A 125 7.20 54.27 -2.21
C THR A 125 6.53 53.12 -2.95
N GLY A 126 6.00 53.38 -4.16
CA GLY A 126 5.44 52.35 -5.04
C GLY A 126 6.46 51.28 -5.40
N ILE A 127 7.70 51.67 -5.72
CA ILE A 127 8.81 50.75 -6.01
C ILE A 127 9.11 49.85 -4.80
N ALA A 128 9.18 50.42 -3.59
CA ALA A 128 9.41 49.64 -2.37
C ALA A 128 8.29 48.60 -2.15
N GLN A 129 7.03 48.99 -2.38
CA GLN A 129 5.90 48.06 -2.29
C GLN A 129 5.98 46.96 -3.36
N SER A 130 6.29 47.32 -4.61
CA SER A 130 6.44 46.35 -5.70
C SER A 130 7.59 45.37 -5.45
N ARG A 131 8.71 45.80 -4.85
CA ARG A 131 9.81 44.92 -4.42
C ARG A 131 9.34 43.90 -3.38
N SER A 132 8.58 44.35 -2.39
CA SER A 132 8.02 43.47 -1.36
C SER A 132 7.08 42.43 -1.98
N SER A 133 6.17 42.86 -2.85
CA SER A 133 5.25 41.96 -3.57
C SER A 133 5.99 40.95 -4.45
N ALA A 134 7.04 41.36 -5.17
CA ALA A 134 7.85 40.46 -5.98
C ALA A 134 8.56 39.41 -5.12
N SER A 135 9.13 39.81 -3.97
CA SER A 135 9.74 38.87 -3.02
C SER A 135 8.74 37.83 -2.49
N HIS A 136 7.54 38.28 -2.13
CA HIS A 136 6.44 37.39 -1.71
C HIS A 136 6.00 36.43 -2.84
N ALA A 137 5.95 36.91 -4.08
CA ALA A 137 5.62 36.08 -5.23
C ALA A 137 6.66 34.98 -5.47
N VAL A 138 7.96 35.30 -5.38
CA VAL A 138 9.05 34.31 -5.49
C VAL A 138 8.96 33.25 -4.38
N SER A 139 8.73 33.68 -3.14
CA SER A 139 8.57 32.75 -2.01
C SER A 139 7.38 31.81 -2.21
N THR A 140 6.24 32.36 -2.63
CA THR A 140 5.04 31.58 -2.94
C THR A 140 5.29 30.60 -4.08
N ALA A 141 5.90 31.04 -5.18
CA ALA A 141 6.22 30.18 -6.32
C ALA A 141 7.12 29.01 -5.91
N THR A 142 8.12 29.26 -5.05
CA THR A 142 9.00 28.22 -4.51
C THR A 142 8.23 27.22 -3.64
N ALA A 143 7.34 27.70 -2.78
CA ALA A 143 6.51 26.83 -1.94
C ALA A 143 5.58 25.94 -2.77
N VAL A 144 4.94 26.50 -3.80
CA VAL A 144 4.10 25.72 -4.72
C VAL A 144 4.94 24.71 -5.49
N GLN A 145 6.14 25.08 -5.97
CA GLN A 145 7.03 24.15 -6.67
C GLN A 145 7.41 22.94 -5.80
N ASN A 146 7.71 23.16 -4.52
CA ASN A 146 7.98 22.07 -3.57
C ASN A 146 6.74 21.19 -3.34
N ALA A 147 5.55 21.78 -3.22
CA ALA A 147 4.31 21.03 -3.08
C ALA A 147 3.99 20.19 -4.33
N THR A 148 4.22 20.74 -5.53
CA THR A 148 4.10 20.02 -6.80
C THR A 148 5.06 18.84 -6.86
N ALA A 149 6.31 19.00 -6.43
CA ALA A 149 7.29 17.92 -6.39
C ALA A 149 6.86 16.78 -5.44
N HIS A 150 6.36 17.13 -4.24
CA HIS A 150 5.83 16.14 -3.30
C HIS A 150 4.61 15.38 -3.86
N ALA A 151 3.68 16.10 -4.51
CA ALA A 151 2.54 15.47 -5.16
C ALA A 151 2.98 14.49 -6.27
N TYR A 152 4.03 14.84 -7.00
CA TYR A 152 4.65 14.00 -8.01
C TYR A 152 5.15 12.66 -7.44
N GLU A 153 5.85 12.71 -6.30
CA GLU A 153 6.33 11.53 -5.59
C GLU A 153 5.15 10.68 -5.07
N SER A 154 4.13 11.31 -4.49
CA SER A 154 2.92 10.62 -4.02
C SER A 154 2.20 9.87 -5.15
N PHE A 155 2.08 10.45 -6.35
CA PHE A 155 1.49 9.74 -7.49
C PHE A 155 2.36 8.59 -7.99
N ALA A 156 3.70 8.71 -7.92
CA ALA A 156 4.59 7.61 -8.23
C ALA A 156 4.48 6.45 -7.23
N GLU A 157 4.24 6.74 -5.95
CA GLU A 157 3.92 5.73 -4.94
C GLU A 157 2.58 5.05 -5.19
N ILE A 158 1.55 5.80 -5.59
CA ILE A 158 0.24 5.25 -5.97
C ILE A 158 0.39 4.28 -7.15
N GLU A 159 1.15 4.64 -8.19
CA GLU A 159 1.38 3.73 -9.34
C GLU A 159 2.08 2.43 -8.93
N ARG A 160 3.06 2.50 -8.01
CA ARG A 160 3.71 1.32 -7.45
C ARG A 160 2.73 0.46 -6.66
N ALA A 161 1.95 1.06 -5.76
CA ALA A 161 0.94 0.34 -4.98
C ALA A 161 -0.13 -0.32 -5.86
N VAL A 162 -0.54 0.33 -6.95
CA VAL A 162 -1.46 -0.25 -7.94
C VAL A 162 -0.83 -1.44 -8.66
N SER A 163 0.45 -1.36 -9.03
CA SER A 163 1.18 -2.48 -9.63
C SER A 163 1.25 -3.69 -8.68
N ASP A 164 1.55 -3.46 -7.41
CA ASP A 164 1.60 -4.52 -6.40
C ASP A 164 0.21 -5.15 -6.20
N ALA A 165 -0.84 -4.33 -6.21
CA ALA A 165 -2.22 -4.80 -6.12
C ALA A 165 -2.62 -5.69 -7.31
N GLU A 166 -2.20 -5.36 -8.54
CA GLU A 166 -2.43 -6.20 -9.73
C GLU A 166 -1.75 -7.58 -9.60
N GLU A 167 -0.53 -7.62 -9.08
CA GLU A 167 0.18 -8.87 -8.83
C GLU A 167 -0.54 -9.71 -7.77
N TRP A 168 -1.01 -9.08 -6.69
CA TRP A 168 -1.78 -9.74 -5.64
C TRP A 168 -3.11 -10.29 -6.15
N THR A 169 -3.87 -9.51 -6.93
CA THR A 169 -5.13 -9.98 -7.55
C THR A 169 -4.88 -11.21 -8.42
N THR A 170 -3.80 -11.20 -9.21
CA THR A 170 -3.41 -12.34 -10.06
C THR A 170 -3.04 -13.57 -9.22
N SER A 171 -2.31 -13.38 -8.12
CA SER A 171 -1.92 -14.45 -7.20
C SER A 171 -3.12 -15.08 -6.50
N ILE A 172 -4.07 -14.25 -6.06
CA ILE A 172 -5.34 -14.69 -5.45
C ILE A 172 -6.14 -15.52 -6.45
N ALA A 173 -6.33 -15.02 -7.68
CA ALA A 173 -7.06 -15.74 -8.72
C ALA A 173 -6.48 -17.14 -8.98
N ARG A 174 -5.14 -17.25 -9.05
CA ARG A 174 -4.44 -18.53 -9.21
C ARG A 174 -4.67 -19.47 -8.02
N THR A 175 -4.56 -18.96 -6.80
CA THR A 175 -4.73 -19.73 -5.57
C THR A 175 -6.18 -20.21 -5.41
N SER A 176 -7.15 -19.37 -5.74
CA SER A 176 -8.58 -19.73 -5.75
C SER A 176 -8.89 -20.81 -6.79
N ALA A 177 -8.29 -20.75 -7.98
CA ALA A 177 -8.44 -21.81 -8.98
C ALA A 177 -7.87 -23.14 -8.49
N ALA A 178 -6.69 -23.15 -7.88
CA ALA A 178 -6.09 -24.35 -7.30
C ALA A 178 -6.93 -24.93 -6.15
N ALA A 179 -7.50 -24.08 -5.30
CA ALA A 179 -8.38 -24.52 -4.21
C ALA A 179 -9.66 -25.19 -4.73
N ARG A 180 -10.28 -24.66 -5.80
CA ARG A 180 -11.45 -25.27 -6.45
C ARG A 180 -11.13 -26.68 -6.97
N GLU A 181 -9.99 -26.83 -7.62
CA GLU A 181 -9.53 -28.12 -8.13
C GLU A 181 -9.31 -29.13 -6.99
N LEU A 182 -8.67 -28.71 -5.90
CA LEU A 182 -8.49 -29.55 -4.71
C LEU A 182 -9.82 -29.99 -4.08
N VAL A 183 -10.79 -29.08 -3.98
CA VAL A 183 -12.13 -29.41 -3.48
C VAL A 183 -12.81 -30.43 -4.40
N ALA A 184 -12.76 -30.25 -5.71
CA ALA A 184 -13.33 -31.19 -6.67
C ALA A 184 -12.70 -32.59 -6.56
N GLN A 185 -11.38 -32.67 -6.45
CA GLN A 185 -10.67 -33.94 -6.23
C GLN A 185 -11.04 -34.60 -4.90
N MET A 186 -11.20 -33.80 -3.84
CA MET A 186 -11.58 -34.30 -2.53
C MET A 186 -13.00 -34.87 -2.52
N THR A 187 -13.96 -34.18 -3.16
CA THR A 187 -15.32 -34.69 -3.34
C THR A 187 -15.32 -36.02 -4.09
N GLY A 188 -14.59 -36.13 -5.21
CA GLY A 188 -14.50 -37.40 -5.95
C GLY A 188 -13.87 -38.54 -5.14
N ARG A 189 -12.87 -38.24 -4.29
CA ARG A 189 -12.28 -39.24 -3.37
C ARG A 189 -13.26 -39.67 -2.27
N LEU A 190 -14.09 -38.76 -1.77
CA LEU A 190 -15.12 -39.09 -0.79
C LEU A 190 -16.19 -39.99 -1.39
N ASP A 191 -16.59 -39.76 -2.64
CA ASP A 191 -17.53 -40.64 -3.35
C ASP A 191 -16.96 -42.06 -3.53
N LEU A 192 -15.68 -42.17 -3.92
CA LEU A 192 -14.99 -43.46 -4.01
C LEU A 192 -14.89 -44.16 -2.66
N LEU A 193 -14.60 -43.41 -1.58
CA LEU A 193 -14.53 -43.96 -0.23
C LEU A 193 -15.91 -44.46 0.24
N ALA A 194 -16.97 -43.70 -0.01
CA ALA A 194 -18.35 -44.09 0.32
C ALA A 194 -18.72 -45.41 -0.37
N GLY A 195 -18.49 -45.53 -1.68
CA GLY A 195 -18.73 -46.79 -2.41
C GLY A 195 -17.87 -47.95 -1.90
N GLY A 196 -16.61 -47.69 -1.53
CA GLY A 196 -15.74 -48.68 -0.89
C GLY A 196 -16.27 -49.17 0.46
N THR A 197 -16.79 -48.26 1.30
CA THR A 197 -17.39 -48.61 2.58
C THR A 197 -18.68 -49.43 2.44
N GLU A 198 -19.51 -49.13 1.44
CA GLU A 198 -20.70 -49.94 1.13
C GLU A 198 -20.31 -51.36 0.70
N SER A 199 -19.34 -51.49 -0.20
CA SER A 199 -18.84 -52.81 -0.63
C SER A 199 -18.21 -53.58 0.52
N PHE A 200 -17.51 -52.90 1.44
CA PHE A 200 -16.92 -53.52 2.62
C PHE A 200 -18.00 -54.01 3.59
N ALA A 201 -19.04 -53.22 3.83
CA ALA A 201 -20.18 -53.62 4.65
C ALA A 201 -20.87 -54.89 4.10
N ALA A 202 -21.13 -54.93 2.79
CA ALA A 202 -21.69 -56.12 2.14
C ALA A 202 -20.79 -57.36 2.27
N ALA A 203 -19.47 -57.19 2.13
CA ALA A 203 -18.52 -58.28 2.35
C ALA A 203 -18.54 -58.78 3.80
N MET A 204 -18.64 -57.88 4.78
CA MET A 204 -18.72 -58.23 6.20
C MET A 204 -20.02 -58.98 6.55
N GLU A 205 -21.15 -58.61 5.94
CA GLU A 205 -22.41 -59.36 6.07
C GLU A 205 -22.25 -60.80 5.55
N GLN A 206 -21.59 -60.98 4.41
CA GLN A 206 -21.32 -62.31 3.86
C GLN A 206 -20.38 -63.13 4.76
N VAL A 207 -19.34 -62.51 5.32
CA VAL A 207 -18.43 -63.17 6.28
C VAL A 207 -19.19 -63.59 7.55
N ALA A 208 -20.08 -62.74 8.06
CA ALA A 208 -20.91 -63.08 9.22
C ALA A 208 -21.83 -64.27 8.92
N ALA A 209 -22.49 -64.29 7.76
CA ALA A 209 -23.32 -65.41 7.33
C ALA A 209 -22.52 -66.72 7.21
N SER A 210 -21.35 -66.68 6.55
CA SER A 210 -20.47 -67.85 6.43
C SER A 210 -19.93 -68.34 7.78
N SER A 211 -19.61 -67.41 8.69
CA SER A 211 -19.19 -67.76 10.06
C SER A 211 -20.30 -68.47 10.84
N GLN A 212 -21.55 -68.07 10.64
CA GLN A 212 -22.72 -68.70 11.24
C GLN A 212 -22.92 -70.14 10.72
N GLU A 213 -22.82 -70.34 9.40
CA GLU A 213 -22.88 -71.67 8.77
C GLU A 213 -21.75 -72.57 9.25
N GLN A 214 -20.53 -72.04 9.33
CA GLN A 214 -19.37 -72.78 9.83
C GLN A 214 -19.55 -73.19 11.30
N SER A 215 -20.11 -72.31 12.13
CA SER A 215 -20.44 -72.63 13.54
C SER A 215 -21.44 -73.78 13.63
N ALA A 216 -22.51 -73.73 12.84
CA ALA A 216 -23.51 -74.80 12.78
C ALA A 216 -22.88 -76.14 12.32
N SER A 217 -22.09 -76.12 11.25
CA SER A 217 -21.37 -77.31 10.77
C SER A 217 -20.41 -77.87 11.82
N THR A 218 -19.73 -77.00 12.58
CA THR A 218 -18.83 -77.42 13.67
C THR A 218 -19.62 -78.10 14.80
N GLN A 219 -20.82 -77.61 15.12
CA GLN A 219 -21.71 -78.27 16.09
C GLN A 219 -22.18 -79.65 15.60
N GLU A 220 -22.51 -79.78 14.33
CA GLU A 220 -22.88 -81.07 13.72
C GLU A 220 -21.71 -82.06 13.76
N ILE A 221 -20.49 -81.60 13.42
CA ILE A 221 -19.26 -82.42 13.50
C ILE A 221 -19.02 -82.87 14.94
N ALA A 222 -19.17 -81.98 15.92
CA ALA A 222 -19.01 -82.32 17.34
C ALA A 222 -20.04 -83.37 17.79
N ALA A 223 -21.30 -83.22 17.37
CA ALA A 223 -22.35 -84.19 17.63
C ALA A 223 -22.05 -85.55 17.00
N ALA A 224 -21.62 -85.58 15.73
CA ALA A 224 -21.22 -86.79 15.02
C ALA A 224 -19.99 -87.47 15.65
N ALA A 225 -19.01 -86.70 16.12
CA ALA A 225 -17.87 -87.22 16.84
C ALA A 225 -18.29 -87.88 18.18
N ASN A 226 -19.25 -87.27 18.89
CA ASN A 226 -19.77 -87.83 20.14
C ASN A 226 -20.60 -89.12 19.93
N THR A 227 -21.40 -89.17 18.85
CA THR A 227 -22.12 -90.42 18.49
C THR A 227 -21.15 -91.52 18.08
N LEU A 228 -20.09 -91.18 17.31
CA LEU A 228 -19.03 -92.12 16.94
C LEU A 228 -18.28 -92.64 18.16
N ALA A 229 -17.92 -91.77 19.12
CA ALA A 229 -17.28 -92.16 20.38
C ALA A 229 -18.17 -93.12 21.18
N SER A 230 -19.47 -92.80 21.31
CA SER A 230 -20.45 -93.66 22.00
C SER A 230 -20.59 -95.02 21.31
N ALA A 231 -20.60 -95.05 19.98
CA ALA A 231 -20.65 -96.30 19.21
C ALA A 231 -19.38 -97.14 19.40
N ALA A 232 -18.21 -96.51 19.42
CA ALA A 232 -16.94 -97.17 19.71
C ALA A 232 -16.89 -97.76 21.13
N GLU A 233 -17.42 -97.04 22.13
CA GLU A 233 -17.51 -97.52 23.52
C GLU A 233 -18.46 -98.72 23.66
N ARG A 234 -19.62 -98.68 22.99
CA ARG A 234 -20.55 -99.82 22.92
C ARG A 234 -19.90 -101.04 22.26
N LEU A 235 -19.20 -100.85 21.14
CA LEU A 235 -18.46 -101.92 20.47
C LEU A 235 -17.37 -102.49 21.38
N SER A 236 -16.61 -101.64 22.07
CA SER A 236 -15.60 -102.05 23.06
C SER A 236 -16.22 -102.90 24.19
N THR A 237 -17.37 -102.48 24.71
CA THR A 237 -18.11 -103.21 25.76
C THR A 237 -18.61 -104.57 25.27
N LEU A 238 -19.15 -104.64 24.05
CA LEU A 238 -19.56 -105.91 23.43
C LEU A 238 -18.39 -106.87 23.27
N VAL A 239 -17.23 -106.38 22.80
CA VAL A 239 -16.00 -107.17 22.68
C VAL A 239 -15.47 -107.62 24.05
N ALA A 240 -15.59 -106.79 25.09
CA ALA A 240 -15.22 -107.16 26.46
C ALA A 240 -16.14 -108.25 27.03
N GLY A 241 -17.46 -108.16 26.81
CA GLY A 241 -18.41 -109.20 27.22
C GLY A 241 -18.15 -110.55 26.55
N LEU A 242 -17.75 -110.55 25.28
CA LEU A 242 -17.27 -111.73 24.57
C LEU A 242 -15.99 -112.34 25.20
N LYS A 243 -15.13 -111.52 25.80
CA LYS A 243 -13.94 -112.00 26.53
C LYS A 243 -14.26 -112.57 27.92
N VAL A 244 -15.31 -112.12 28.60
CA VAL A 244 -15.65 -112.57 29.97
C VAL A 244 -16.37 -113.93 29.98
N ASN A 245 -16.97 -114.36 28.86
CA ASN A 245 -17.61 -115.68 28.76
C ASN A 245 -16.64 -116.84 28.46
N VAL A 246 -15.33 -116.59 28.51
CA VAL A 246 -14.28 -117.60 28.42
C VAL A 246 -13.36 -117.45 29.62
N THR A 247 -13.75 -117.99 30.79
CA THR A 247 -12.79 -118.61 31.73
C THR A 247 -13.53 -119.46 32.78
N ALA A 248 -13.51 -120.78 32.59
CA ALA A 248 -13.46 -121.70 33.71
C ALA A 248 -11.99 -121.80 34.20
N SER A 249 -11.84 -121.79 35.53
CA SER A 249 -10.72 -122.25 36.37
C SER A 249 -9.34 -121.55 36.37
N HIS A 250 -9.12 -120.84 37.50
CA HIS A 250 -7.90 -120.49 38.30
C HIS A 250 -6.75 -121.54 38.38
N PRO A 251 -5.57 -121.29 39.03
CA PRO A 251 -5.04 -120.08 39.73
C PRO A 251 -3.51 -119.75 39.53
N THR A 252 -3.02 -118.75 40.31
CA THR A 252 -1.62 -118.36 40.68
C THR A 252 -0.88 -117.44 39.70
N GLY A 253 -0.10 -116.41 40.08
CA GLY A 253 0.29 -115.84 41.37
C GLY A 253 1.45 -114.82 41.14
N ARG A 254 1.49 -113.79 42.01
CA ARG A 254 2.55 -112.78 42.27
C ARG A 254 2.68 -111.50 41.41
N ALA A 255 2.79 -110.41 42.16
CA ALA A 255 2.98 -109.00 41.86
C ALA A 255 4.45 -108.56 42.21
N PRO A 256 4.79 -107.25 42.30
CA PRO A 256 4.82 -106.17 41.30
C PRO A 256 6.20 -105.44 41.30
N LEU A 257 6.37 -104.32 40.55
CA LEU A 257 7.18 -103.12 40.95
C LEU A 257 7.11 -101.95 39.92
N GLY A 258 6.73 -100.74 40.40
CA GLY A 258 7.02 -99.34 39.97
C GLY A 258 6.66 -98.85 38.54
N SER A 259 5.83 -97.82 38.24
CA SER A 259 5.69 -96.41 38.74
C SER A 259 6.99 -95.60 38.63
N SER A 260 7.11 -94.38 38.09
CA SER A 260 6.19 -93.33 37.58
C SER A 260 7.06 -92.22 36.93
N ALA A 261 6.56 -91.57 35.86
CA ALA A 261 6.15 -90.17 35.77
C ALA A 261 7.21 -89.05 35.96
N GLY A 262 7.11 -88.01 35.10
CA GLY A 262 7.59 -86.66 35.44
C GLY A 262 8.12 -85.82 34.28
N ALA A 263 7.28 -85.45 33.31
CA ALA A 263 7.62 -84.48 32.27
C ALA A 263 7.58 -83.04 32.81
N ARG A 264 8.68 -82.29 32.63
CA ARG A 264 8.87 -80.87 32.97
C ARG A 264 8.51 -79.97 31.77
N SER A 265 7.72 -78.94 32.06
CA SER A 265 7.93 -77.49 31.76
C SER A 265 8.62 -77.06 30.46
N MET A 266 7.91 -76.25 29.65
CA MET A 266 8.36 -75.00 28.97
C MET A 266 7.07 -74.26 28.53
N SER A 267 6.69 -73.05 28.96
CA SER A 267 7.26 -71.69 28.82
C SER A 267 7.52 -71.25 27.37
N GLY A 268 6.68 -70.33 26.87
CA GLY A 268 6.86 -69.66 25.57
C GLY A 268 5.73 -68.69 25.22
N THR A 269 5.91 -67.45 25.68
CA THR A 269 5.43 -66.09 25.29
C THR A 269 4.59 -65.82 24.02
N PRO A 270 3.93 -64.63 23.96
CA PRO A 270 2.74 -64.34 23.16
C PRO A 270 3.03 -63.74 21.78
N VAL A 271 1.99 -63.70 20.92
CA VAL A 271 1.99 -62.92 19.68
C VAL A 271 0.80 -61.98 19.67
N THR A 272 1.16 -60.72 19.46
CA THR A 272 0.37 -59.52 19.21
C THR A 272 -0.43 -59.63 17.91
N LEU A 273 -1.64 -59.06 17.90
CA LEU A 273 -2.24 -58.34 16.77
C LEU A 273 -3.15 -57.26 17.36
#